data_AF-A0A853J844-F1
#
_entry.id   AF-A0A853J844-F1
#
_cell.length_a   1.000
_cell.length_b   1.000
_cell.length_c   1.000
_cell.angle_alpha   90.00
_cell.angle_beta   90.00
_cell.angle_gamma   90.00
#
_symmetry.space_group_name_H-M   'P 1'
#
loop_
_entity.id
_entity.type
_entity.pdbx_description
1 polymer ?
#
loop_
_entity_poly.entity_id
_entity_poly.type
_entity_poly.pdbx_seq_one_letter_code
_entity_poly.pdbx_strand_id
1 'polypeptide(L)'
;MKDHVGVRTVAALAGAMLAAFAAPEVGLDAVIEHAEAQRPTMDARFGESLDYELLRNDSIGGSLIRVVFVHRFEKHAVPWQFVWYRGGDGWLLNSFSFTDDLAQLLR
;
A
#
# COMPACT_ATOMS: atom_id res chain seq x y z
N MET A 1 -22.71 4.01 16.31
CA MET A 1 -22.47 3.76 14.88
C MET A 1 -21.06 4.21 14.57
N LYS A 2 -20.08 3.33 14.79
CA LYS A 2 -18.64 3.59 14.63
C LYS A 2 -18.12 2.48 13.72
N ASP A 3 -18.50 2.54 12.45
CA ASP A 3 -18.18 1.48 11.49
C ASP A 3 -16.72 1.63 11.05
N HIS A 4 -15.85 0.84 11.70
CA HIS A 4 -14.81 0.00 11.10
C HIS A 4 -13.95 0.54 9.93
N VAL A 5 -13.69 1.85 9.87
CA VAL A 5 -12.80 2.45 8.84
C VAL A 5 -11.38 1.84 8.88
N GLY A 6 -10.90 1.41 10.05
CA GLY A 6 -9.51 0.93 10.22
C GLY A 6 -9.20 -0.50 9.74
N VAL A 7 -10.19 -1.32 9.40
CA VAL A 7 -9.98 -2.71 8.88
C VAL A 7 -10.04 -2.73 7.34
N ARG A 8 -10.34 -1.60 6.71
CA ARG A 8 -10.40 -1.48 5.25
C ARG A 8 -9.17 -0.80 4.66
N THR A 9 -8.25 -0.27 5.46
CA THR A 9 -7.15 0.59 5.01
C THR A 9 -6.20 -0.04 4.00
N VAL A 10 -5.57 -1.18 4.32
CA VAL A 10 -4.61 -1.83 3.40
C VAL A 10 -5.28 -2.81 2.45
N ALA A 11 -6.36 -3.46 2.89
CA ALA A 11 -7.18 -4.31 2.02
C ALA A 11 -7.95 -3.50 0.96
N ALA A 12 -8.35 -2.25 1.24
CA ALA A 12 -8.91 -1.36 0.21
C ALA A 12 -7.83 -0.67 -0.61
N LEU A 13 -6.62 -0.41 -0.08
CA LEU A 13 -5.47 -0.05 -0.92
C LEU A 13 -5.20 -1.15 -1.94
N ALA A 14 -5.05 -2.40 -1.49
CA ALA A 14 -4.94 -3.59 -2.33
C ALA A 14 -6.13 -3.72 -3.29
N GLY A 15 -7.37 -3.63 -2.79
CA GLY A 15 -8.59 -3.71 -3.59
C GLY A 15 -8.73 -2.60 -4.64
N ALA A 16 -8.34 -1.37 -4.33
CA ALA A 16 -8.29 -0.25 -5.28
C ALA A 16 -7.20 -0.45 -6.31
N MET A 17 -6.04 -0.97 -5.88
CA MET A 17 -4.93 -1.34 -6.75
C MET A 17 -5.33 -2.42 -7.75
N LEU A 18 -6.20 -3.33 -7.34
CA LEU A 18 -6.76 -4.39 -8.16
C LEU A 18 -7.79 -3.90 -9.16
N ALA A 19 -8.71 -3.06 -8.69
CA ALA A 19 -9.79 -2.54 -9.51
C ALA A 19 -9.31 -1.58 -10.60
N ALA A 20 -8.23 -0.83 -10.36
CA ALA A 20 -7.85 0.28 -11.23
C ALA A 20 -6.64 -0.02 -12.15
N PHE A 21 -5.80 -1.03 -11.85
CA PHE A 21 -4.45 -1.08 -12.44
C PHE A 21 -3.94 -2.46 -12.88
N ALA A 22 -4.75 -3.52 -12.77
CA ALA A 22 -4.35 -4.89 -13.14
C ALA A 22 -3.08 -5.41 -12.42
N ALA A 23 -2.82 -4.91 -11.19
CA ALA A 23 -1.75 -5.43 -10.37
C ALA A 23 -2.11 -6.85 -9.85
N PRO A 24 -1.13 -7.76 -9.64
CA PRO A 24 -1.41 -9.12 -9.17
C PRO A 24 -1.88 -9.17 -7.70
N GLU A 25 -2.94 -9.93 -7.40
CA GLU A 25 -3.42 -10.19 -6.01
C GLU A 25 -2.44 -11.01 -5.16
N VAL A 26 -1.51 -11.69 -5.83
CA VAL A 26 -0.67 -12.72 -5.21
C VAL A 26 0.25 -12.13 -4.15
N GLY A 27 0.16 -12.68 -2.93
CA GLY A 27 1.10 -12.40 -1.84
C GLY A 27 0.72 -11.25 -0.92
N LEU A 28 -0.54 -10.77 -0.96
CA LEU A 28 -0.98 -9.64 -0.15
C LEU A 28 -1.29 -9.98 1.33
N ASP A 29 -1.48 -11.25 1.68
CA ASP A 29 -1.87 -11.67 3.04
C ASP A 29 -0.88 -11.14 4.10
N ALA A 30 0.42 -11.34 3.86
CA ALA A 30 1.47 -10.86 4.76
C ALA A 30 1.50 -9.32 4.89
N VAL A 31 1.09 -8.59 3.85
CA VAL A 31 0.96 -7.13 3.90
C VAL A 31 -0.18 -6.75 4.83
N ILE A 32 -1.34 -7.40 4.68
CA ILE A 32 -2.53 -7.13 5.48
C ILE A 32 -2.21 -7.37 6.95
N GLU A 33 -1.66 -8.54 7.29
CA GLU A 33 -1.26 -8.87 8.66
C GLU A 33 -0.26 -7.85 9.23
N HIS A 34 0.76 -7.48 8.45
CA HIS A 34 1.77 -6.52 8.90
C HIS A 34 1.17 -5.12 9.13
N ALA A 35 0.29 -4.66 8.24
CA ALA A 35 -0.37 -3.38 8.37
C ALA A 35 -1.31 -3.32 9.57
N GLU A 36 -2.08 -4.40 9.82
CA GLU A 36 -2.95 -4.48 10.98
C GLU A 36 -2.16 -4.44 12.30
N ALA A 37 -0.99 -5.09 12.33
CA ALA A 37 -0.10 -5.06 13.49
C ALA A 37 0.46 -3.66 13.76
N GLN A 38 0.64 -2.83 12.73
CA GLN A 38 1.18 -1.48 12.85
C GLN A 38 0.12 -0.39 13.07
N ARG A 39 -1.16 -0.71 12.84
CA ARG A 39 -2.29 0.24 12.96
C ARG A 39 -2.32 1.01 14.28
N PRO A 40 -2.21 0.40 15.48
CA PRO A 40 -2.26 1.16 16.73
C PRO A 40 -1.16 2.22 16.82
N THR A 41 0.04 1.91 16.31
CA THR A 41 1.17 2.82 16.25
C THR A 41 0.92 3.96 15.26
N MET A 42 0.35 3.65 14.09
CA MET A 42 -0.02 4.64 13.08
C MET A 42 -1.11 5.58 13.59
N ASP A 43 -2.17 5.06 14.20
CA ASP A 43 -3.27 5.88 14.76
C ASP A 43 -2.75 6.81 15.88
N ALA A 44 -1.92 6.29 16.79
CA ALA A 44 -1.34 7.06 17.88
C ALA A 44 -0.42 8.19 17.38
N ARG A 45 0.35 7.95 16.31
CA ARG A 45 1.33 8.90 15.78
C ARG A 45 0.74 9.87 14.77
N PHE A 46 -0.08 9.38 13.85
CA PHE A 46 -0.52 10.09 12.65
C PHE A 46 -1.97 10.60 12.72
N GLY A 47 -2.75 10.16 13.71
CA GLY A 47 -4.15 10.54 13.87
C GLY A 47 -5.09 9.69 13.02
N GLU A 48 -6.32 10.16 12.82
CA GLU A 48 -7.30 9.40 12.04
C GLU A 48 -6.89 9.27 10.56
N SER A 49 -7.20 8.12 9.97
CA SER A 49 -7.07 7.88 8.54
C SER A 49 -8.10 8.70 7.78
N LEU A 50 -7.66 9.49 6.80
CA LEU A 50 -8.53 10.30 5.94
C LEU A 50 -8.91 9.54 4.66
N ASP A 51 -7.95 9.25 3.79
CA ASP A 51 -8.12 8.47 2.56
C ASP A 51 -6.77 8.07 1.93
N TYR A 52 -6.81 7.64 0.67
CA TYR A 52 -5.66 7.18 -0.10
C TYR A 52 -5.66 7.79 -1.50
N GLU A 53 -4.46 8.03 -2.02
CA GLU A 53 -4.26 8.49 -3.39
C GLU A 53 -3.21 7.62 -4.09
N LEU A 54 -3.49 7.20 -5.33
CA LEU A 54 -2.49 6.56 -6.18
C LEU A 54 -1.54 7.63 -6.71
N LEU A 55 -0.26 7.47 -6.41
CA LEU A 55 0.79 8.34 -6.93
C LEU A 55 1.44 7.80 -8.19
N ARG A 56 1.72 6.48 -8.24
CA ARG A 56 2.40 5.85 -9.38
C ARG A 56 1.91 4.41 -9.58
N ASN A 57 1.86 4.00 -10.85
CA ASN A 57 1.69 2.62 -11.26
C ASN A 57 2.57 2.38 -12.48
N ASP A 58 3.75 1.81 -12.23
CA ASP A 58 4.80 1.65 -13.23
C ASP A 58 4.93 0.18 -13.61
N SER A 59 4.75 -0.12 -14.90
CA SER A 59 5.26 -1.36 -15.51
C SER A 59 6.70 -1.13 -15.95
N ILE A 60 7.64 -1.83 -15.32
CA ILE A 60 9.08 -1.68 -15.59
C ILE A 60 9.53 -2.90 -16.39
N GLY A 61 9.63 -2.74 -17.70
CA GLY A 61 9.81 -3.86 -18.62
C GLY A 61 8.62 -4.83 -18.57
N GLY A 62 8.89 -6.13 -18.71
CA GLY A 62 7.87 -7.19 -18.66
C GLY A 62 7.83 -7.99 -17.34
N SER A 63 8.72 -7.67 -16.40
CA SER A 63 8.98 -8.51 -15.21
C SER A 63 8.76 -7.79 -13.88
N LEU A 64 8.52 -6.48 -13.88
CA LEU A 64 8.33 -5.71 -12.66
C LEU A 64 7.12 -4.80 -12.76
N ILE A 65 6.33 -4.77 -11.69
CA ILE A 65 5.28 -3.78 -11.47
C ILE A 65 5.60 -3.08 -10.16
N ARG A 66 5.60 -1.74 -10.15
CA ARG A 66 5.71 -0.94 -8.94
C ARG A 66 4.47 -0.08 -8.79
N VAL A 67 3.84 -0.16 -7.63
CA VAL A 67 2.71 0.71 -7.28
C VAL A 67 3.04 1.53 -6.05
N VAL A 68 2.73 2.82 -6.09
CA VAL A 68 2.91 3.74 -4.98
C VAL A 68 1.60 4.43 -4.68
N PHE A 69 1.18 4.34 -3.43
CA PHE A 69 0.08 5.13 -2.86
C PHE A 69 0.61 6.08 -1.80
N VAL A 70 -0.14 7.13 -1.52
CA VAL A 70 -0.04 7.86 -0.27
C VAL A 70 -1.29 7.62 0.55
N HIS A 71 -1.10 7.20 1.80
CA HIS A 71 -2.14 7.15 2.81
C HIS A 71 -2.11 8.47 3.57
N ARG A 72 -3.22 9.21 3.51
CA ARG A 72 -3.37 10.47 4.21
C ARG A 72 -3.99 10.23 5.59
N PHE A 73 -3.32 10.70 6.62
CA PHE A 73 -3.83 10.83 7.97
C PHE A 73 -3.98 12.31 8.33
N GLU A 74 -4.67 12.60 9.42
CA GLU A 74 -4.84 13.98 9.92
C GLU A 74 -3.52 14.74 10.12
N LYS A 75 -2.47 14.04 10.57
CA LYS A 75 -1.19 14.67 10.97
C LYS A 75 -0.02 14.30 10.08
N HIS A 76 -0.17 13.33 9.19
CA HIS A 76 0.92 12.83 8.36
C HIS A 76 0.43 12.20 7.06
N ALA A 77 1.29 12.18 6.06
CA ALA A 77 1.15 11.36 4.87
C ALA A 77 2.17 10.22 4.94
N VAL A 78 1.73 9.01 4.62
CA VAL A 78 2.55 7.80 4.64
C VAL A 78 2.54 7.18 3.24
N PRO A 79 3.66 7.25 2.50
CA PRO A 79 3.80 6.53 1.25
C PRO A 79 3.84 5.03 1.48
N TRP A 80 3.07 4.30 0.68
CA TRP A 80 3.11 2.85 0.57
C TRP A 80 3.64 2.49 -0.80
N GLN A 81 4.71 1.70 -0.85
CA GLN A 81 5.28 1.17 -2.08
C GLN A 81 5.14 -0.34 -2.08
N PHE A 82 4.74 -0.87 -3.24
CA PHE A 82 4.66 -2.28 -3.51
C PHE A 82 5.39 -2.61 -4.80
N VAL A 83 6.10 -3.73 -4.83
CA VAL A 83 6.84 -4.21 -6.00
C VAL A 83 6.50 -5.68 -6.22
N TRP A 84 5.94 -5.98 -7.39
CA TRP A 84 5.79 -7.34 -7.87
C TRP A 84 6.89 -7.69 -8.85
N TYR A 85 7.32 -8.94 -8.79
CA TYR A 85 8.24 -9.53 -9.73
C TYR A 85 7.58 -10.71 -10.44
N ARG A 86 7.74 -10.79 -11.76
CA ARG A 86 7.29 -11.92 -12.57
C ARG A 86 8.41 -12.94 -12.68
N GLY A 87 8.36 -13.95 -11.83
CA GLY A 87 9.22 -15.13 -11.89
C GLY A 87 8.71 -16.19 -12.87
N GLY A 88 9.34 -17.37 -12.84
CA GLY A 88 8.97 -18.51 -13.70
C GLY A 88 7.54 -18.99 -13.47
N ASP A 89 7.06 -18.94 -12.23
CA ASP A 89 5.73 -19.39 -11.82
C ASP A 89 4.68 -18.27 -11.83
N GLY A 90 5.02 -17.11 -12.41
CA GLY A 90 4.14 -15.95 -12.51
C GLY A 90 4.51 -14.82 -11.56
N TRP A 91 3.52 -13.99 -11.23
CA TRP A 91 3.72 -12.81 -10.41
C TRP A 91 3.76 -13.15 -8.92
N LEU A 92 4.71 -12.55 -8.23
CA LEU A 92 4.88 -12.66 -6.78
C LEU A 92 5.05 -11.25 -6.22
N LEU A 93 4.47 -10.98 -5.05
CA LEU A 93 4.84 -9.79 -4.29
C LEU A 93 6.31 -9.96 -3.86
N ASN A 94 7.20 -9.17 -4.46
CA ASN A 94 8.62 -9.24 -4.20
C ASN A 94 8.99 -8.43 -2.96
N SER A 95 8.39 -7.25 -2.81
CA SER A 95 8.58 -6.42 -1.62
C SER A 95 7.45 -5.42 -1.44
N PHE A 96 7.26 -4.99 -0.20
CA PHE A 96 6.44 -3.83 0.14
C PHE A 96 7.11 -3.05 1.27
N SER A 97 6.78 -1.77 1.37
CA SER A 97 7.30 -0.88 2.40
C SER A 97 6.38 0.31 2.59
N PHE A 98 6.31 0.82 3.81
CA PHE A 98 5.77 2.14 4.10
C PHE A 98 6.75 2.92 4.97
N THR A 99 6.76 4.24 4.81
CA THR A 99 7.64 5.14 5.57
C THR A 99 6.92 6.44 5.88
N ASP A 100 7.32 7.18 6.90
CA ASP A 100 6.92 8.56 7.12
C ASP A 100 7.92 9.57 6.53
N ASP A 101 8.99 9.09 5.89
CA ASP A 101 9.94 9.93 5.13
C ASP A 101 9.40 10.23 3.73
N LEU A 102 8.76 11.39 3.60
CA LEU A 102 8.24 11.89 2.32
C LEU A 102 9.33 12.19 1.28
N ALA A 103 10.61 12.28 1.67
CA ALA A 103 11.69 12.47 0.70
C ALA A 103 11.82 11.28 -0.28
N GLN A 104 11.21 10.13 0.02
CA GLN A 104 11.15 9.01 -0.92
C GLN A 104 10.22 9.26 -2.11
N LEU A 105 9.26 10.18 -2.02
CA LEU A 105 8.36 10.52 -3.13
C LEU A 105 8.95 11.52 -4.13
N LEU A 106 9.97 12.28 -3.72
CA LEU A 106 10.51 13.42 -4.46
C LEU A 106 11.69 13.05 -5.38
N ARG A 107 11.93 11.76 -5.62
CA ARG A 107 13.08 11.24 -6.38
C ARG A 107 12.67 10.63 -7.73
#